data_AF-X1GWK9-F1
#
_entry.id   AF-X1GWK9-F1
#
_cell.length_a   1.000
_cell.length_b   1.000
_cell.length_c   1.000
_cell.angle_alpha   90.00
_cell.angle_beta   90.00
_cell.angle_gamma   90.00
#
_symmetry.space_group_name_H-M   'P 1'
#
loop_
_entity.id
_entity.type
_entity.pdbx_description
1 polymer ?
#
loop_
_entity_poly.entity_id
_entity_poly.type
_entity_poly.pdbx_seq_one_letter_code
_entity_poly.pdbx_strand_id
1 'polypeptide(L)'
;LRSGLELDVLEAVLEVRQDQVEEARRNIAAVKASQRVVEERKKHYEHLIEVGLITQEEKQLQLLQLSREMQEHAEWSEKFASTMAAIPNVSIGGAVNIPGPGGSVSFGSGFGGSNLSAIYSAEARGRYTVAKALEYHANRMSIDAGHSRRAEDWNFQSQLAEREIEQMEKQIATAEIRGAIAEKERENQRLQIKNAQQVHEWMQRKYTNQELYEWMHGQLRSLYYQSYNLAYDMAKRAERCFRHELGITDPAPIIEYGNWDNQRQGLLAAERLQGQLEKLEATYIENNRRELELRKHISLSLLDPVALLAFRETGVCFFSLPEALFDLELPGHYLRRLKSVSLSIPAVTGPYTNISVTLTMQSSWIRRQANSGDLEME
;
A
#
# COMPACT_ATOMS: atom_id res chain seq x y z
N LEU A 1 8.09 -11.72 6.71
CA LEU A 1 7.72 -10.34 7.11
C LEU A 1 7.07 -9.56 5.97
N ARG A 2 7.80 -9.14 4.93
CA ARG A 2 7.26 -8.33 3.82
C ARG A 2 5.98 -8.93 3.20
N SER A 3 6.00 -10.22 2.86
CA SER A 3 4.84 -10.90 2.27
C SER A 3 3.62 -10.95 3.19
N GLY A 4 3.81 -10.93 4.52
CA GLY A 4 2.69 -10.83 5.47
C GLY A 4 2.08 -9.43 5.48
N LEU A 5 2.93 -8.39 5.62
CA LEU A 5 2.48 -7.00 5.58
C LEU A 5 1.78 -6.62 4.27
N GLU A 6 2.22 -7.20 3.15
CA GLU A 6 1.59 -7.02 1.84
C GLU A 6 0.17 -7.61 1.80
N LEU A 7 -0.05 -8.76 2.42
CA LEU A 7 -1.38 -9.35 2.53
C LEU A 7 -2.34 -8.47 3.33
N ASP A 8 -1.89 -7.96 4.48
CA ASP A 8 -2.70 -7.07 5.33
C ASP A 8 -3.15 -5.82 4.55
N VAL A 9 -2.25 -5.23 3.77
CA VAL A 9 -2.57 -4.07 2.92
C VAL A 9 -3.56 -4.45 1.81
N LEU A 10 -3.39 -5.61 1.17
CA LEU A 10 -4.29 -6.06 0.12
C LEU A 10 -5.70 -6.34 0.66
N GLU A 11 -5.82 -6.85 1.88
CA GLU A 11 -7.10 -7.05 2.58
C GLU A 11 -7.77 -5.71 2.93
N ALA A 12 -7.02 -4.73 3.44
CA ALA A 12 -7.54 -3.39 3.69
C ALA A 12 -8.05 -2.71 2.40
N VAL A 13 -7.36 -2.91 1.27
CA VAL A 13 -7.82 -2.41 -0.03
C VAL A 13 -9.09 -3.14 -0.49
N LEU A 14 -9.26 -4.43 -0.17
CA LEU A 14 -10.48 -5.17 -0.51
C LEU A 14 -11.71 -4.59 0.17
N GLU A 15 -11.61 -4.17 1.42
CA GLU A 15 -12.69 -3.50 2.16
C GLU A 15 -13.14 -2.23 1.42
N VAL A 16 -12.19 -1.38 1.02
CA VAL A 16 -12.48 -0.18 0.21
C VAL A 16 -13.17 -0.53 -1.12
N ARG A 17 -12.77 -1.62 -1.78
CA ARG A 17 -13.43 -2.07 -3.02
C ARG A 17 -14.85 -2.60 -2.77
N GLN A 18 -15.13 -3.15 -1.59
CA GLN A 18 -16.49 -3.55 -1.22
C GLN A 18 -17.40 -2.33 -1.05
N ASP A 19 -16.92 -1.30 -0.37
CA ASP A 19 -17.66 -0.05 -0.19
C ASP A 19 -17.95 0.66 -1.52
N GLN A 20 -16.99 0.66 -2.45
CA GLN A 20 -17.19 1.22 -3.80
C GLN A 20 -18.29 0.49 -4.59
N VAL A 21 -18.42 -0.83 -4.42
CA VAL A 21 -19.51 -1.60 -5.05
C VAL A 21 -20.85 -1.22 -4.42
N GLU A 22 -20.92 -1.04 -3.10
CA GLU A 22 -22.14 -0.58 -2.45
C GLU A 22 -22.52 0.84 -2.88
N GLU A 23 -21.56 1.75 -2.95
CA GLU A 23 -21.75 3.12 -3.43
C GLU A 23 -22.33 3.12 -4.85
N ALA A 24 -21.75 2.34 -5.77
CA ALA A 24 -22.23 2.23 -7.14
C ALA A 24 -23.67 1.72 -7.21
N ARG A 25 -24.03 0.72 -6.39
CA ARG A 25 -25.40 0.20 -6.29
C ARG A 25 -26.39 1.25 -5.79
N ARG A 26 -26.01 2.02 -4.76
CA ARG A 26 -26.84 3.13 -4.24
C ARG A 26 -27.02 4.23 -5.28
N ASN A 27 -25.99 4.53 -6.06
CA ASN A 27 -26.06 5.52 -7.14
C ASN A 27 -27.02 5.09 -8.26
N ILE A 28 -27.00 3.82 -8.68
CA ILE A 28 -27.99 3.27 -9.64
C ILE A 28 -29.41 3.43 -9.10
N ALA A 29 -29.63 3.12 -7.82
CA ALA A 29 -30.95 3.28 -7.19
C ALA A 29 -31.40 4.75 -7.15
N ALA A 30 -30.48 5.68 -6.89
CA ALA A 30 -30.76 7.11 -6.88
C ALA A 30 -31.17 7.63 -8.28
N VAL A 31 -30.45 7.26 -9.33
CA VAL A 31 -30.81 7.67 -10.71
C VAL A 31 -32.15 7.06 -11.14
N LYS A 32 -32.42 5.80 -10.80
CA LYS A 32 -33.74 5.17 -11.04
C LYS A 32 -34.87 5.86 -10.27
N ALA A 33 -34.60 6.35 -9.06
CA ALA A 33 -35.57 7.15 -8.31
C ALA A 33 -35.86 8.50 -9.00
N SER A 34 -34.83 9.18 -9.51
CA SER A 34 -35.00 10.43 -10.28
C SER A 34 -35.79 10.21 -11.57
N GLN A 35 -35.56 9.10 -12.28
CA GLN A 35 -36.34 8.73 -13.48
C GLN A 35 -37.83 8.62 -13.18
N ARG A 36 -38.21 7.96 -12.07
CA ARG A 36 -39.61 7.85 -11.65
C ARG A 36 -40.28 9.20 -11.42
N VAL A 37 -39.54 10.19 -10.92
CA VAL A 37 -40.08 11.55 -10.75
C VAL A 37 -40.40 12.19 -12.10
N VAL A 38 -39.53 12.02 -13.11
CA VAL A 38 -39.77 12.54 -14.46
C VAL A 38 -40.89 11.77 -15.17
N GLU A 39 -41.00 10.46 -14.96
CA GLU A 39 -42.12 9.65 -15.46
C GLU A 39 -43.46 10.12 -14.90
N GLU A 40 -43.56 10.39 -13.60
CA GLU A 40 -44.77 10.96 -13.00
C GLU A 40 -45.08 12.35 -13.57
N ARG A 41 -44.05 13.18 -13.83
CA ARG A 41 -44.24 14.47 -14.51
C ARG A 41 -44.78 14.31 -15.93
N LYS A 42 -44.28 13.33 -16.70
CA LYS A 42 -44.78 13.02 -18.05
C LYS A 42 -46.25 12.60 -17.99
N LYS A 43 -46.60 11.63 -17.13
CA LYS A 43 -47.98 11.17 -16.92
C LYS A 43 -48.92 12.31 -16.54
N HIS A 44 -48.46 13.23 -15.69
CA HIS A 44 -49.25 14.39 -15.31
C HIS A 44 -49.61 15.29 -16.51
N TYR A 45 -48.64 15.63 -17.36
CA TYR A 45 -48.90 16.45 -18.54
C TYR A 45 -49.68 15.71 -19.62
N GLU A 46 -49.44 14.42 -19.83
CA GLU A 46 -50.26 13.58 -20.73
C GLU A 46 -51.72 13.56 -20.28
N HIS A 47 -51.97 13.40 -18.97
CA HIS A 47 -53.32 13.44 -18.42
C HIS A 47 -54.01 14.79 -18.65
N LEU A 48 -53.29 15.92 -18.49
CA LEU A 48 -53.85 17.25 -18.75
C LEU A 48 -54.21 17.43 -20.23
N ILE A 49 -53.41 16.88 -21.16
CA ILE A 49 -53.68 16.93 -22.61
C ILE A 49 -54.88 16.05 -22.98
N GLU A 50 -54.97 14.84 -22.42
CA GLU A 50 -56.07 13.90 -22.68
C GLU A 50 -57.43 14.42 -22.17
N VAL A 51 -57.44 15.03 -20.98
CA VAL A 51 -58.67 15.61 -20.40
C VAL A 51 -59.12 16.83 -21.19
N GLY A 52 -58.18 17.63 -21.72
CA GLY A 52 -58.49 18.83 -22.49
C GLY A 52 -59.19 19.89 -21.64
N LEU A 53 -60.29 20.44 -22.14
CA LEU A 53 -61.07 21.44 -21.41
C LEU A 53 -61.79 20.79 -20.23
N ILE A 54 -61.63 21.35 -19.03
CA ILE A 54 -62.41 20.88 -17.88
C ILE A 54 -63.86 21.32 -18.01
N THR A 55 -64.77 20.58 -17.39
CA THR A 55 -66.23 20.87 -17.44
C THR A 55 -66.62 22.30 -17.06
N GLN A 56 -65.83 22.98 -16.22
CA GLN A 56 -66.05 24.37 -15.86
C GLN A 56 -65.70 25.34 -17.00
N GLU A 57 -64.63 25.08 -17.75
CA GLU A 57 -64.20 25.86 -18.92
C GLU A 57 -65.19 25.68 -20.08
N GLU A 58 -65.66 24.45 -20.31
CA GLU A 58 -66.72 24.19 -21.28
C GLU A 58 -68.02 24.92 -20.92
N LYS A 59 -68.43 24.87 -19.64
CA LYS A 59 -69.61 25.61 -19.16
C LYS A 59 -69.44 27.12 -19.28
N GLN A 60 -68.23 27.65 -19.05
CA GLN A 60 -67.95 29.07 -19.24
C GLN A 60 -68.18 29.47 -20.71
N LEU A 61 -67.67 28.69 -21.67
CA LEU A 61 -67.88 28.93 -23.10
C LEU A 61 -69.36 28.82 -23.47
N GLN A 62 -70.10 27.85 -22.91
CA GLN A 62 -71.54 27.69 -23.12
C GLN A 62 -72.35 28.85 -22.55
N LEU A 63 -72.06 29.30 -21.32
CA LEU A 63 -72.75 30.43 -20.69
C LEU A 63 -72.46 31.74 -21.42
N LEU A 64 -71.22 31.93 -21.91
CA LEU A 64 -70.87 33.05 -22.78
C LEU A 64 -71.69 33.03 -24.07
N GLN A 65 -71.88 31.87 -24.68
CA GLN A 65 -72.68 31.72 -25.89
C GLN A 65 -74.17 31.95 -25.65
N LEU A 66 -74.74 31.38 -24.58
CA LEU A 66 -76.13 31.62 -24.19
C LEU A 66 -76.38 33.10 -23.87
N SER A 67 -75.44 33.76 -23.17
CA SER A 67 -75.51 35.20 -22.91
C SER A 67 -75.52 36.01 -24.20
N ARG A 68 -74.78 35.58 -25.23
CA ARG A 68 -74.78 36.24 -26.54
C ARG A 68 -76.12 36.07 -27.26
N GLU A 69 -76.69 34.87 -27.26
CA GLU A 69 -78.01 34.59 -27.86
C GLU A 69 -79.12 35.44 -27.20
N MET A 70 -79.11 35.53 -25.87
CA MET A 70 -80.06 36.38 -25.13
C MET A 70 -79.85 37.88 -25.43
N GLN A 71 -78.61 38.33 -25.57
CA GLN A 71 -78.31 39.70 -25.99
C GLN A 71 -78.79 39.99 -27.41
N GLU A 72 -78.62 39.07 -28.36
CA GLU A 72 -79.12 39.25 -29.73
C GLU A 72 -80.65 39.35 -29.78
N HIS A 73 -81.37 38.55 -29.00
CA HIS A 73 -82.83 38.65 -28.86
C HIS A 73 -83.27 39.98 -28.25
N ALA A 74 -82.57 40.47 -27.22
CA ALA A 74 -82.83 41.77 -26.63
C ALA A 74 -82.52 42.92 -27.61
N GLU A 75 -81.38 42.86 -28.31
CA GLU A 75 -80.97 43.84 -29.32
C GLU A 75 -81.98 43.91 -30.48
N TRP A 76 -82.49 42.77 -30.93
CA TRP A 76 -83.49 42.72 -32.01
C TRP A 76 -84.84 43.28 -31.55
N SER A 77 -85.26 42.95 -30.33
CA SER A 77 -86.48 43.48 -29.71
C SER A 77 -86.39 44.99 -29.49
N GLU A 78 -85.24 45.50 -29.03
CA GLU A 78 -85.01 46.93 -28.83
C GLU A 78 -84.91 47.68 -30.17
N LYS A 79 -84.27 47.09 -31.18
CA LYS A 79 -84.23 47.64 -32.56
C LYS A 79 -85.64 47.74 -33.15
N PHE A 80 -86.47 46.70 -32.97
CA PHE A 80 -87.87 46.71 -33.40
C PHE A 80 -88.69 47.78 -32.64
N ALA A 81 -88.52 47.88 -31.32
CA ALA A 81 -89.17 48.91 -30.50
C ALA A 81 -88.74 50.34 -30.91
N SER A 82 -87.45 50.55 -31.21
CA SER A 82 -86.93 51.85 -31.65
C SER A 82 -87.46 52.25 -33.04
N THR A 83 -87.72 51.27 -33.92
CA THR A 83 -88.32 51.49 -35.24
C THR A 83 -89.82 51.85 -35.11
N MET A 84 -90.53 51.18 -34.18
CA MET A 84 -91.92 51.52 -33.85
C MET A 84 -92.04 52.91 -33.21
N ALA A 85 -91.07 53.31 -32.38
CA ALA A 85 -91.01 54.65 -31.78
C ALA A 85 -90.73 55.77 -32.80
N ALA A 86 -90.27 55.44 -34.02
CA ALA A 86 -90.13 56.38 -35.12
C ALA A 86 -91.46 56.59 -35.89
N ILE A 87 -92.49 55.79 -35.63
CA ILE A 87 -93.84 55.95 -36.19
C ILE A 87 -94.57 57.05 -35.38
N PRO A 88 -95.11 58.10 -36.03
CA PRO A 88 -95.87 59.15 -35.36
C PRO A 88 -97.03 58.62 -34.51
N ASN A 89 -97.14 59.07 -33.25
CA ASN A 89 -98.38 58.92 -32.50
C ASN A 89 -99.48 59.75 -33.17
N VAL A 90 -100.55 59.10 -33.64
CA VAL A 90 -101.72 59.78 -34.19
C VAL A 90 -102.69 60.09 -33.03
N SER A 91 -102.75 61.35 -32.59
CA SER A 91 -103.78 61.80 -31.65
C SER A 91 -105.06 62.14 -32.42
N ILE A 92 -106.08 61.28 -32.33
CA ILE A 92 -107.44 61.64 -32.78
C ILE A 92 -108.10 62.43 -31.65
N GLY A 93 -107.86 63.74 -31.62
CA GLY A 93 -108.54 64.68 -30.73
C GLY A 93 -109.57 65.49 -31.50
N GLY A 94 -110.86 65.24 -31.24
CA GLY A 94 -111.98 65.99 -31.82
C GLY A 94 -111.94 67.47 -31.45
N ALA A 95 -112.14 68.33 -32.44
CA ALA A 95 -112.24 69.78 -32.26
C ALA A 95 -113.52 70.15 -31.51
N VAL A 96 -113.40 70.94 -30.43
CA VAL A 96 -114.50 71.75 -29.90
C VAL A 96 -114.13 73.21 -30.11
N ASN A 97 -114.98 73.90 -30.87
CA ASN A 97 -114.82 75.27 -31.34
C ASN A 97 -115.48 76.22 -30.32
N ILE A 98 -114.73 77.17 -29.74
CA ILE A 98 -115.28 78.31 -28.98
C ILE A 98 -114.75 79.60 -29.62
N PRO A 99 -115.61 80.53 -30.08
CA PRO A 99 -115.16 81.73 -30.77
C PRO A 99 -114.74 82.83 -29.78
N GLY A 100 -113.47 83.23 -29.82
CA GLY A 100 -112.92 84.39 -29.09
C GLY A 100 -111.58 84.85 -29.71
N PRO A 101 -111.27 86.16 -29.74
CA PRO A 101 -110.08 86.68 -30.43
C PRO A 101 -108.85 86.63 -29.51
N GLY A 102 -107.94 85.68 -29.76
CA GLY A 102 -106.62 85.61 -29.15
C GLY A 102 -106.30 84.23 -28.54
N GLY A 103 -105.55 83.40 -29.26
CA GLY A 103 -105.06 82.12 -28.75
C GLY A 103 -104.91 81.06 -29.82
N SER A 104 -103.69 80.90 -30.32
CA SER A 104 -103.27 80.04 -31.43
C SER A 104 -103.12 78.55 -31.06
N VAL A 105 -103.62 77.70 -31.96
CA VAL A 105 -103.04 76.46 -32.51
C VAL A 105 -102.71 75.28 -31.58
N SER A 106 -103.34 74.12 -31.85
CA SER A 106 -102.71 72.81 -31.65
C SER A 106 -102.45 72.15 -33.01
N PHE A 107 -101.18 71.89 -33.32
CA PHE A 107 -100.70 71.19 -34.50
C PHE A 107 -100.92 69.68 -34.35
N GLY A 108 -101.66 69.09 -35.28
CA GLY A 108 -101.84 67.64 -35.40
C GLY A 108 -101.25 67.12 -36.71
N SER A 109 -99.92 67.03 -36.82
CA SER A 109 -99.24 65.98 -37.61
C SER A 109 -97.83 65.77 -37.05
N GLY A 110 -97.65 64.70 -36.28
CA GLY A 110 -96.48 64.49 -35.44
C GLY A 110 -95.27 63.94 -36.18
N PHE A 111 -94.52 64.78 -36.91
CA PHE A 111 -93.13 64.47 -37.28
C PHE A 111 -92.21 65.63 -36.87
N GLY A 112 -91.49 65.46 -35.74
CA GLY A 112 -90.63 66.48 -35.13
C GLY A 112 -89.28 65.95 -34.65
N GLY A 113 -88.52 66.77 -33.90
CA GLY A 113 -87.17 66.45 -33.43
C GLY A 113 -87.04 65.16 -32.60
N SER A 114 -88.12 64.70 -31.97
CA SER A 114 -88.21 63.41 -31.29
C SER A 114 -88.09 62.22 -32.25
N ASN A 115 -88.67 62.31 -33.46
CA ASN A 115 -88.62 61.23 -34.46
C ASN A 115 -87.27 61.19 -35.17
N LEU A 116 -86.65 62.36 -35.41
CA LEU A 116 -85.30 62.45 -35.96
C LEU A 116 -84.24 61.93 -34.95
N SER A 117 -84.41 62.25 -33.66
CA SER A 117 -83.60 61.70 -32.57
C SER A 117 -83.81 60.18 -32.40
N ALA A 118 -85.03 59.67 -32.60
CA ALA A 118 -85.32 58.24 -32.61
C ALA A 118 -84.59 57.50 -33.75
N ILE A 119 -84.53 58.08 -34.95
CA ILE A 119 -83.80 57.51 -36.10
C ILE A 119 -82.29 57.49 -35.86
N TYR A 120 -81.70 58.62 -35.45
CA TYR A 120 -80.25 58.68 -35.16
C TYR A 120 -79.85 57.81 -33.96
N SER A 121 -80.70 57.70 -32.93
CA SER A 121 -80.46 56.79 -31.82
C SER A 121 -80.65 55.32 -32.20
N ALA A 122 -81.51 54.99 -33.17
CA ALA A 122 -81.62 53.64 -33.74
C ALA A 122 -80.38 53.27 -34.56
N GLU A 123 -79.81 54.20 -35.33
CA GLU A 123 -78.55 53.99 -36.05
C GLU A 123 -77.36 53.81 -35.08
N ALA A 124 -77.24 54.66 -34.06
CA ALA A 124 -76.21 54.55 -33.03
C ALA A 124 -76.31 53.22 -32.25
N ARG A 125 -77.53 52.78 -31.92
CA ARG A 125 -77.78 51.46 -31.32
C ARG A 125 -77.41 50.32 -32.26
N GLY A 126 -77.76 50.42 -33.54
CA GLY A 126 -77.35 49.44 -34.56
C GLY A 126 -75.83 49.28 -34.65
N ARG A 127 -75.07 50.38 -34.58
CA ARG A 127 -73.60 50.34 -34.53
C ARG A 127 -73.07 49.77 -33.21
N TYR A 128 -73.71 50.08 -32.08
CA TYR A 128 -73.35 49.54 -30.76
C TYR A 128 -73.56 48.03 -30.67
N THR A 129 -74.66 47.51 -31.22
CA THR A 129 -74.94 46.08 -31.37
C THR A 129 -73.83 45.36 -32.15
N VAL A 130 -73.41 45.93 -33.28
CA VAL A 130 -72.29 45.37 -34.07
C VAL A 130 -70.97 45.41 -33.29
N ALA A 131 -70.70 46.50 -32.57
CA ALA A 131 -69.50 46.61 -31.72
C ALA A 131 -69.50 45.57 -30.58
N LYS A 132 -70.64 45.34 -29.92
CA LYS A 132 -70.79 44.31 -28.89
C LYS A 132 -70.65 42.89 -29.42
N ALA A 133 -71.12 42.63 -30.64
CA ALA A 133 -70.89 41.37 -31.34
C ALA A 133 -69.40 41.12 -31.56
N LEU A 134 -68.68 42.12 -32.09
CA LEU A 134 -67.23 42.04 -32.31
C LEU A 134 -66.46 41.87 -30.99
N GLU A 135 -66.88 42.54 -29.91
CA GLU A 135 -66.30 42.39 -28.57
C GLU A 135 -66.46 40.96 -28.02
N TYR A 136 -67.65 40.36 -28.15
CA TYR A 136 -67.89 38.96 -27.77
C TYR A 136 -67.00 37.99 -28.57
N HIS A 137 -66.96 38.14 -29.90
CA HIS A 137 -66.12 37.28 -30.74
C HIS A 137 -64.63 37.47 -30.41
N ALA A 138 -64.17 38.70 -30.19
CA ALA A 138 -62.80 38.97 -29.78
C ALA A 138 -62.47 38.35 -28.41
N ASN A 139 -63.37 38.47 -27.43
CA ASN A 139 -63.18 37.87 -26.11
C ASN A 139 -63.16 36.34 -26.16
N ARG A 140 -64.09 35.73 -26.91
CA ARG A 140 -64.11 34.28 -27.14
C ARG A 140 -62.84 33.80 -27.85
N MET A 141 -62.42 34.48 -28.92
CA MET A 141 -61.17 34.15 -29.61
C MET A 141 -59.96 34.28 -28.67
N SER A 142 -59.95 35.24 -27.74
CA SER A 142 -58.90 35.35 -26.73
C SER A 142 -58.89 34.18 -25.74
N ILE A 143 -60.05 33.69 -25.33
CA ILE A 143 -60.19 32.52 -24.44
C ILE A 143 -59.71 31.25 -25.17
N ASP A 144 -60.21 31.03 -26.39
CA ASP A 144 -59.84 29.87 -27.22
C ASP A 144 -58.33 29.88 -27.52
N ALA A 145 -57.75 31.04 -27.86
CA ALA A 145 -56.31 31.19 -28.06
C ALA A 145 -55.52 30.89 -26.77
N GLY A 146 -56.03 31.32 -25.60
CA GLY A 146 -55.43 31.00 -24.31
C GLY A 146 -55.40 29.50 -24.01
N HIS A 147 -56.50 28.79 -24.28
CA HIS A 147 -56.56 27.33 -24.15
C HIS A 147 -55.61 26.63 -25.15
N SER A 148 -55.55 27.11 -26.40
CA SER A 148 -54.64 26.58 -27.41
C SER A 148 -53.17 26.73 -27.01
N ARG A 149 -52.77 27.91 -26.52
CA ARG A 149 -51.39 28.15 -26.03
C ARG A 149 -51.05 27.27 -24.83
N ARG A 150 -52.00 27.10 -23.91
CA ARG A 150 -51.81 26.19 -22.76
C ARG A 150 -51.62 24.75 -23.20
N ALA A 151 -52.39 24.28 -24.18
CA ALA A 151 -52.24 22.94 -24.75
C ALA A 151 -50.89 22.76 -25.47
N GLU A 152 -50.42 23.77 -26.20
CA GLU A 152 -49.07 23.80 -26.78
C GLU A 152 -47.98 23.66 -25.70
N ASP A 153 -48.10 24.41 -24.60
CA ASP A 153 -47.16 24.36 -23.47
C ASP A 153 -47.17 22.99 -22.78
N TRP A 154 -48.35 22.41 -22.52
CA TRP A 154 -48.45 21.07 -21.94
C TRP A 154 -47.84 20.01 -22.84
N ASN A 155 -48.08 20.08 -24.15
CA ASN A 155 -47.49 19.17 -25.13
C ASN A 155 -45.97 19.30 -25.15
N PHE A 156 -45.45 20.54 -25.11
CA PHE A 156 -44.01 20.78 -25.01
C PHE A 156 -43.40 20.22 -23.71
N GLN A 157 -44.06 20.40 -22.56
CA GLN A 157 -43.60 19.86 -21.28
C GLN A 157 -43.62 18.32 -21.25
N SER A 158 -44.62 17.69 -21.87
CA SER A 158 -44.67 16.23 -22.02
C SER A 158 -43.51 15.72 -22.88
N GLN A 159 -43.27 16.34 -24.05
CA GLN A 159 -42.15 16.01 -24.92
C GLN A 159 -40.78 16.23 -24.25
N LEU A 160 -40.64 17.29 -23.46
CA LEU A 160 -39.41 17.56 -22.70
C LEU A 160 -39.17 16.47 -21.64
N ALA A 161 -40.22 16.08 -20.90
CA ALA A 161 -40.14 14.99 -19.94
C ALA A 161 -39.76 13.66 -20.60
N GLU A 162 -40.29 13.37 -21.79
CA GLU A 162 -39.88 12.20 -22.58
C GLU A 162 -38.39 12.22 -22.95
N ARG A 163 -37.87 13.35 -23.43
CA ARG A 163 -36.44 13.49 -23.72
C ARG A 163 -35.56 13.38 -22.48
N GLU A 164 -36.01 13.90 -21.34
CA GLU A 164 -35.32 13.74 -20.06
C GLU A 164 -35.30 12.26 -19.61
N ILE A 165 -36.38 11.51 -19.82
CA ILE A 165 -36.40 10.05 -19.55
C ILE A 165 -35.39 9.33 -20.45
N GLU A 166 -35.38 9.59 -21.76
CA GLU A 166 -34.38 9.03 -22.69
C GLU A 166 -32.93 9.35 -22.26
N GLN A 167 -32.70 10.56 -21.74
CA GLN A 167 -31.39 10.93 -21.20
C GLN A 167 -31.05 10.16 -19.92
N MET A 168 -32.01 10.02 -19.00
CA MET A 168 -31.83 9.29 -17.76
C MET A 168 -31.58 7.79 -17.99
N GLU A 169 -32.21 7.18 -18.99
CA GLU A 169 -31.92 5.79 -19.38
C GLU A 169 -30.43 5.61 -19.74
N LYS A 170 -29.85 6.56 -20.48
CA LYS A 170 -28.41 6.55 -20.80
C LYS A 170 -27.54 6.73 -19.55
N GLN A 171 -27.98 7.56 -18.60
CA GLN A 171 -27.29 7.73 -17.32
C GLN A 171 -27.35 6.46 -16.48
N ILE A 172 -28.49 5.77 -16.45
CA ILE A 172 -28.66 4.47 -15.76
C ILE A 172 -27.74 3.43 -16.38
N ALA A 173 -27.72 3.29 -17.70
CA ALA A 173 -26.81 2.38 -18.39
C ALA A 173 -25.34 2.68 -18.05
N THR A 174 -24.96 3.96 -17.98
CA THR A 174 -23.61 4.36 -17.56
C THR A 174 -23.33 4.00 -16.10
N ALA A 175 -24.29 4.20 -15.20
CA ALA A 175 -24.15 3.84 -13.79
C ALA A 175 -24.06 2.31 -13.59
N GLU A 176 -24.81 1.53 -14.37
CA GLU A 176 -24.74 0.06 -14.37
C GLU A 176 -23.38 -0.43 -14.85
N ILE A 177 -22.81 0.17 -15.90
CA ILE A 177 -21.44 -0.11 -16.36
C ILE A 177 -20.42 0.20 -15.25
N ARG A 178 -20.55 1.34 -14.56
CA ARG A 178 -19.67 1.67 -13.42
C ARG A 178 -19.79 0.66 -12.28
N GLY A 179 -21.01 0.19 -11.98
CA GLY A 179 -21.25 -0.88 -11.01
C GLY A 179 -20.55 -2.18 -11.39
N ALA A 180 -20.66 -2.59 -12.67
CA ALA A 180 -19.98 -3.78 -13.19
C ALA A 180 -18.45 -3.64 -13.13
N ILE A 181 -17.89 -2.46 -13.42
CA ILE A 181 -16.47 -2.18 -13.28
C ILE A 181 -16.02 -2.33 -11.82
N ALA A 182 -16.74 -1.72 -10.88
CA ALA A 182 -16.42 -1.84 -9.45
C ALA A 182 -16.47 -3.29 -8.96
N GLU A 183 -17.46 -4.08 -9.41
CA GLU A 183 -17.53 -5.51 -9.07
C GLU A 183 -16.35 -6.30 -9.64
N LYS A 184 -15.91 -5.99 -10.87
CA LYS A 184 -14.72 -6.60 -11.48
C LYS A 184 -13.43 -6.18 -10.79
N GLU A 185 -13.30 -4.93 -10.35
CA GLU A 185 -12.15 -4.48 -9.57
C GLU A 185 -12.06 -5.21 -8.22
N ARG A 186 -13.20 -5.41 -7.53
CA ARG A 186 -13.26 -6.22 -6.31
C ARG A 186 -12.85 -7.67 -6.56
N GLU A 187 -13.31 -8.29 -7.65
CA GLU A 187 -12.90 -9.65 -8.03
C GLU A 187 -11.39 -9.73 -8.32
N ASN A 188 -10.85 -8.76 -9.05
CA ASN A 188 -9.41 -8.67 -9.32
C ASN A 188 -8.61 -8.53 -8.01
N GLN A 189 -9.07 -7.68 -7.08
CA GLN A 189 -8.45 -7.53 -5.76
C GLN A 189 -8.43 -8.86 -4.98
N ARG A 190 -9.52 -9.64 -4.99
CA ARG A 190 -9.55 -10.98 -4.39
C ARG A 190 -8.56 -11.94 -5.04
N LEU A 191 -8.43 -11.87 -6.36
CA LEU A 191 -7.45 -12.69 -7.08
C LEU A 191 -6.02 -12.31 -6.70
N GLN A 192 -5.72 -11.02 -6.56
CA GLN A 192 -4.42 -10.54 -6.08
C GLN A 192 -4.10 -11.05 -4.67
N ILE A 193 -5.07 -10.98 -3.75
CA ILE A 193 -4.93 -11.56 -2.40
C ILE A 193 -4.64 -13.05 -2.48
N LYS A 194 -5.42 -13.82 -3.24
CA LYS A 194 -5.22 -15.26 -3.41
C LYS A 194 -3.83 -15.59 -3.96
N ASN A 195 -3.37 -14.85 -4.97
CA ASN A 195 -2.04 -15.04 -5.55
C ASN A 195 -0.95 -14.70 -4.53
N ALA A 196 -1.09 -13.61 -3.78
CA ALA A 196 -0.15 -13.23 -2.72
C ALA A 196 -0.11 -14.28 -1.59
N GLN A 197 -1.26 -14.87 -1.22
CA GLN A 197 -1.33 -15.96 -0.24
C GLN A 197 -0.57 -17.19 -0.72
N GLN A 198 -0.75 -17.59 -1.98
CA GLN A 198 -0.01 -18.72 -2.56
C GLN A 198 1.51 -18.48 -2.57
N VAL A 199 1.94 -17.25 -2.88
CA VAL A 199 3.36 -16.88 -2.81
C VAL A 199 3.88 -16.94 -1.37
N HIS A 200 3.10 -16.45 -0.40
CA HIS A 200 3.45 -16.50 1.01
C HIS A 200 3.60 -17.94 1.53
N GLU A 201 2.61 -18.79 1.27
CA GLU A 201 2.63 -20.21 1.61
C GLU A 201 3.81 -20.93 0.96
N TRP A 202 4.07 -20.65 -0.33
CA TRP A 202 5.22 -21.22 -1.04
C TRP A 202 6.55 -20.81 -0.39
N MET A 203 6.70 -19.54 0.00
CA MET A 203 7.91 -19.05 0.67
C MET A 203 8.15 -19.71 2.05
N GLN A 204 7.08 -20.10 2.74
CA GLN A 204 7.17 -20.85 4.00
C GLN A 204 7.48 -22.33 3.77
N ARG A 205 6.83 -22.96 2.78
CA ARG A 205 6.89 -24.40 2.53
C ARG A 205 8.12 -24.83 1.72
N LYS A 206 8.73 -23.94 0.93
CA LYS A 206 9.91 -24.28 0.14
C LYS A 206 11.03 -24.82 1.04
N TYR A 207 11.84 -25.73 0.50
CA TYR A 207 12.92 -26.34 1.26
C TYR A 207 13.96 -25.32 1.77
N THR A 208 14.29 -24.32 0.96
CA THR A 208 15.24 -23.25 1.31
C THR A 208 14.58 -22.14 2.13
N ASN A 209 13.86 -22.54 3.19
CA ASN A 209 13.19 -21.65 4.13
C ASN A 209 14.13 -21.18 5.26
N GLN A 210 13.59 -20.35 6.16
CA GLN A 210 14.33 -19.82 7.30
C GLN A 210 14.84 -20.93 8.24
N GLU A 211 14.03 -21.96 8.49
CA GLU A 211 14.38 -23.08 9.38
C GLU A 211 15.64 -23.82 8.90
N LEU A 212 15.75 -24.06 7.58
CA LEU A 212 16.95 -24.67 7.00
C LEU A 212 18.20 -23.82 7.29
N TYR A 213 18.12 -22.51 7.07
CA TYR A 213 19.27 -21.61 7.31
C TYR A 213 19.62 -21.48 8.80
N GLU A 214 18.63 -21.48 9.69
CA GLU A 214 18.87 -21.49 11.15
C GLU A 214 19.55 -22.79 11.59
N TRP A 215 19.08 -23.93 11.08
CA TRP A 215 19.73 -25.23 11.32
C TRP A 215 21.16 -25.24 10.78
N MET A 216 21.36 -24.81 9.51
CA MET A 216 22.68 -24.72 8.89
C MET A 216 23.61 -23.80 9.68
N HIS A 217 23.12 -22.64 10.12
CA HIS A 217 23.88 -21.69 10.93
C HIS A 217 24.34 -22.33 12.24
N GLY A 218 23.46 -23.06 12.93
CA GLY A 218 23.80 -23.79 14.15
C GLY A 218 24.89 -24.85 13.92
N GLN A 219 24.75 -25.66 12.87
CA GLN A 219 25.73 -26.69 12.52
C GLN A 219 27.09 -26.08 12.15
N LEU A 220 27.09 -25.08 11.27
CA LEU A 220 28.31 -24.41 10.80
C LEU A 220 29.03 -23.69 11.95
N ARG A 221 28.30 -23.03 12.85
CA ARG A 221 28.89 -22.37 14.03
C ARG A 221 29.60 -23.37 14.93
N SER A 222 28.98 -24.52 15.19
CA SER A 222 29.58 -25.58 16.00
C SER A 222 30.85 -26.13 15.36
N LEU A 223 30.78 -26.47 14.06
CA LEU A 223 31.92 -26.98 13.30
C LEU A 223 33.06 -25.94 13.23
N TYR A 224 32.73 -24.67 12.99
CA TYR A 224 33.68 -23.57 12.93
C TYR A 224 34.44 -23.40 14.24
N TYR A 225 33.74 -23.40 15.38
CA TYR A 225 34.36 -23.28 16.70
C TYR A 225 35.28 -24.47 17.02
N GLN A 226 34.84 -25.70 16.73
CA GLN A 226 35.66 -26.91 16.94
C GLN A 226 36.93 -26.88 16.09
N SER A 227 36.80 -26.49 14.82
CA SER A 227 37.92 -26.41 13.88
C SER A 227 38.91 -25.32 14.30
N TYR A 228 38.40 -24.17 14.75
CA TYR A 228 39.21 -23.08 15.29
C TYR A 228 39.98 -23.50 16.54
N ASN A 229 39.35 -24.18 17.50
CA ASN A 229 40.03 -24.66 18.71
C ASN A 229 41.16 -25.65 18.37
N LEU A 230 40.93 -26.57 17.43
CA LEU A 230 41.97 -27.48 16.97
C LEU A 230 43.15 -26.73 16.34
N ALA A 231 42.86 -25.73 15.48
CA ALA A 231 43.90 -24.90 14.86
C ALA A 231 44.67 -24.09 15.91
N TYR A 232 43.98 -23.52 16.90
CA TYR A 232 44.58 -22.78 18.00
C TYR A 232 45.50 -23.67 18.85
N ASP A 233 45.06 -24.89 19.19
CA ASP A 233 45.87 -25.85 19.93
C ASP A 233 47.15 -26.23 19.17
N MET A 234 47.04 -26.40 17.84
CA MET A 234 48.21 -26.68 16.99
C MET A 234 49.16 -25.47 16.92
N ALA A 235 48.63 -24.26 16.78
CA ALA A 235 49.44 -23.04 16.83
C ALA A 235 50.17 -22.89 18.18
N LYS A 236 49.50 -23.23 19.29
CA LYS A 236 50.13 -23.25 20.62
C LYS A 236 51.21 -24.31 20.76
N ARG A 237 51.07 -25.47 20.13
CA ARG A 237 52.14 -26.48 20.07
C ARG A 237 53.34 -25.97 19.26
N ALA A 238 53.10 -25.33 18.12
CA ALA A 238 54.16 -24.70 17.34
C ALA A 238 54.91 -23.64 18.15
N GLU A 239 54.19 -22.81 18.92
CA GLU A 239 54.80 -21.84 19.85
C GLU A 239 55.67 -22.51 20.92
N ARG A 240 55.26 -23.66 21.47
CA ARG A 240 56.09 -24.42 22.43
C ARG A 240 57.35 -24.96 21.78
N CYS A 241 57.26 -25.53 20.58
CA CYS A 241 58.43 -26.01 19.84
C CYS A 241 59.40 -24.87 19.52
N PHE A 242 58.88 -23.73 19.04
CA PHE A 242 59.66 -22.51 18.81
C PHE A 242 60.44 -22.07 20.05
N ARG A 243 59.79 -22.03 21.22
CA ARG A 243 60.44 -21.65 22.49
C ARG A 243 61.52 -22.64 22.90
N HIS A 244 61.23 -23.94 22.78
CA HIS A 244 62.17 -25.00 23.10
C HIS A 244 63.40 -24.98 22.18
N GLU A 245 63.19 -24.83 20.87
CA GLU A 245 64.27 -24.78 19.87
C GLU A 245 65.20 -23.58 20.03
N LEU A 246 64.66 -22.39 20.33
CA LEU A 246 65.49 -21.19 20.52
C LEU A 246 65.98 -21.02 21.96
N GLY A 247 65.54 -21.87 22.90
CA GLY A 247 65.93 -21.76 24.32
C GLY A 247 65.47 -20.47 24.98
N ILE A 248 64.39 -19.87 24.48
CA ILE A 248 63.87 -18.57 24.93
C ILE A 248 62.86 -18.81 26.06
N THR A 249 63.17 -18.29 27.26
CA THR A 249 62.32 -18.46 28.45
C THR A 249 61.32 -17.32 28.63
N ASP A 250 61.65 -16.11 28.19
CA ASP A 250 60.98 -14.89 28.67
C ASP A 250 60.58 -13.86 27.58
N PRO A 251 59.65 -14.21 26.66
CA PRO A 251 58.86 -13.20 25.97
C PRO A 251 57.36 -13.41 26.18
N ALA A 252 56.61 -12.32 25.97
CA ALA A 252 55.16 -12.36 25.84
C ALA A 252 54.75 -13.39 24.77
N PRO A 253 53.63 -14.12 24.96
CA PRO A 253 53.16 -15.09 23.98
C PRO A 253 52.88 -14.43 22.63
N ILE A 254 53.40 -15.02 21.55
CA ILE A 254 53.16 -14.55 20.17
C ILE A 254 51.75 -14.95 19.72
N ILE A 255 51.33 -16.16 20.09
CA ILE A 255 49.96 -16.62 19.87
C ILE A 255 49.11 -16.14 21.06
N GLU A 256 48.32 -15.09 20.86
CA GLU A 256 47.53 -14.51 21.95
C GLU A 256 46.23 -15.29 22.17
N TYR A 257 45.69 -15.20 23.39
CA TYR A 257 44.33 -15.66 23.67
C TYR A 257 43.33 -14.56 23.29
N GLY A 258 42.14 -14.94 22.80
CA GLY A 258 41.09 -13.97 22.46
C GLY A 258 40.97 -13.59 20.99
N ASN A 259 41.57 -14.36 20.06
CA ASN A 259 41.32 -14.13 18.63
C ASN A 259 39.84 -14.38 18.25
N TRP A 260 39.13 -15.19 19.06
CA TRP A 260 37.70 -15.48 18.90
C TRP A 260 36.79 -14.41 19.54
N ASP A 261 36.00 -13.73 18.71
CA ASP A 261 35.00 -12.75 19.16
C ASP A 261 33.60 -13.39 19.29
N ASN A 262 33.12 -13.56 20.52
CA ASN A 262 31.80 -14.13 20.79
C ASN A 262 30.63 -13.29 20.25
N GLN A 263 30.76 -11.96 20.19
CA GLN A 263 29.67 -11.09 19.71
C GLN A 263 29.48 -11.22 18.20
N ARG A 264 30.56 -11.49 17.47
CA ARG A 264 30.58 -11.61 16.02
C ARG A 264 30.76 -13.06 15.54
N GLN A 265 30.41 -14.04 16.38
CA GLN A 265 30.47 -15.47 16.05
C GLN A 265 31.86 -15.96 15.59
N GLY A 266 32.93 -15.35 16.10
CA GLY A 266 34.29 -15.72 15.78
C GLY A 266 34.75 -15.29 14.39
N LEU A 267 33.98 -14.48 13.66
CA LEU A 267 34.38 -14.00 12.34
C LEU A 267 35.76 -13.32 12.40
N LEU A 268 36.62 -13.65 11.43
CA LEU A 268 38.01 -13.21 11.33
C LEU A 268 38.99 -13.81 12.36
N ALA A 269 38.57 -14.81 13.15
CA ALA A 269 39.46 -15.43 14.14
C ALA A 269 40.61 -16.20 13.48
N ALA A 270 40.39 -16.78 12.30
CA ALA A 270 41.41 -17.53 11.56
C ALA A 270 42.48 -16.60 10.97
N GLU A 271 42.08 -15.47 10.40
CA GLU A 271 42.95 -14.46 9.80
C GLU A 271 43.84 -13.81 10.87
N ARG A 272 43.29 -13.57 12.07
CA ARG A 272 44.08 -13.11 13.23
C ARG A 272 45.11 -14.15 13.65
N LEU A 273 44.71 -15.42 13.73
CA LEU A 273 45.61 -16.53 14.09
C LEU A 273 46.70 -16.70 13.03
N GLN A 274 46.36 -16.58 11.75
CA GLN A 274 47.30 -16.64 10.64
C GLN A 274 48.35 -15.53 10.73
N GLY A 275 47.95 -14.28 10.97
CA GLY A 275 48.91 -13.18 11.15
C GLY A 275 49.85 -13.40 12.34
N GLN A 276 49.37 -14.04 13.42
CA GLN A 276 50.22 -14.42 14.55
C GLN A 276 51.21 -15.55 14.20
N LEU A 277 50.81 -16.52 13.36
CA LEU A 277 51.71 -17.56 12.86
C LEU A 277 52.79 -16.99 11.94
N GLU A 278 52.44 -16.08 11.04
CA GLU A 278 53.41 -15.38 10.18
C GLU A 278 54.40 -14.56 11.02
N LYS A 279 53.93 -13.90 12.08
CA LYS A 279 54.81 -13.23 13.05
C LYS A 279 55.73 -14.21 13.78
N LEU A 280 55.23 -15.37 14.17
CA LEU A 280 56.01 -16.42 14.81
C LEU A 280 57.13 -16.94 13.88
N GLU A 281 56.81 -17.15 12.61
CA GLU A 281 57.78 -17.56 11.59
C GLU A 281 58.85 -16.49 11.35
N ALA A 282 58.45 -15.22 11.16
CA ALA A 282 59.40 -14.12 11.00
C ALA A 282 60.36 -14.01 12.20
N THR A 283 59.82 -14.11 13.41
CA THR A 283 60.61 -14.07 14.65
C THR A 283 61.57 -15.26 14.75
N TYR A 284 61.19 -16.43 14.24
CA TYR A 284 62.07 -17.60 14.20
C TYR A 284 63.24 -17.38 13.26
N ILE A 285 62.99 -16.87 12.06
CA ILE A 285 64.04 -16.62 11.06
C ILE A 285 65.04 -15.57 11.59
N GLU A 286 64.57 -14.53 12.28
CA GLU A 286 65.44 -13.48 12.83
C GLU A 286 66.33 -13.96 13.99
N ASN A 287 65.80 -14.83 14.86
CA ASN A 287 66.50 -15.29 16.06
C ASN A 287 67.25 -16.61 15.87
N ASN A 288 66.91 -17.39 14.85
CA ASN A 288 67.59 -18.63 14.53
C ASN A 288 68.99 -18.31 13.98
N ARG A 289 69.98 -18.47 14.85
CA ARG A 289 71.40 -18.28 14.52
C ARG A 289 72.11 -19.60 14.68
N ARG A 290 73.17 -19.79 13.90
CA ARG A 290 73.98 -21.00 14.00
C ARG A 290 74.66 -21.09 15.36
N GLU A 291 74.30 -22.12 16.12
CA GLU A 291 74.92 -22.42 17.41
C GLU A 291 76.28 -23.13 17.22
N LEU A 292 77.10 -23.07 18.27
CA LEU A 292 78.39 -23.76 18.30
C LEU A 292 78.18 -25.25 18.64
N GLU A 293 78.46 -26.12 17.67
CA GLU A 293 78.40 -27.56 17.88
C GLU A 293 79.70 -28.08 18.52
N LEU A 294 79.59 -28.61 19.73
CA LEU A 294 80.72 -29.13 20.51
C LEU A 294 80.64 -30.65 20.61
N ARG A 295 81.79 -31.33 20.50
CA ARG A 295 81.92 -32.77 20.71
C ARG A 295 82.90 -33.03 21.84
N LYS A 296 82.46 -33.78 22.85
CA LYS A 296 83.28 -34.19 23.98
C LYS A 296 83.19 -35.71 24.16
N HIS A 297 84.34 -36.36 24.30
CA HIS A 297 84.42 -37.78 24.63
C HIS A 297 84.65 -37.94 26.13
N ILE A 298 83.78 -38.67 26.82
CA ILE A 298 83.83 -38.87 28.27
C ILE A 298 83.96 -40.35 28.52
N SER A 299 85.05 -40.76 29.16
CA SER A 299 85.25 -42.15 29.57
C SER A 299 84.71 -42.35 30.98
N LEU A 300 83.83 -43.32 31.17
CA LEU A 300 83.29 -43.64 32.50
C LEU A 300 84.41 -44.05 33.47
N SER A 301 85.48 -44.69 32.98
CA SER A 301 86.64 -45.05 33.80
C SER A 301 87.40 -43.84 34.38
N LEU A 302 87.35 -42.70 33.71
CA LEU A 302 87.98 -41.45 34.16
C LEU A 302 87.03 -40.60 35.01
N LEU A 303 85.73 -40.67 34.72
CA LEU A 303 84.70 -39.91 35.41
C LEU A 303 84.35 -40.52 36.77
N ASP A 304 83.95 -41.79 36.77
CA ASP A 304 83.51 -42.52 37.95
C ASP A 304 83.87 -44.02 37.81
N PRO A 305 85.06 -44.42 38.28
CA PRO A 305 85.50 -45.81 38.19
C PRO A 305 84.66 -46.75 39.06
N VAL A 306 84.00 -46.24 40.12
CA VAL A 306 83.15 -47.04 41.00
C VAL A 306 81.85 -47.41 40.28
N ALA A 307 81.25 -46.45 39.57
CA ALA A 307 80.08 -46.71 38.73
C ALA A 307 80.37 -47.74 37.63
N LEU A 308 81.56 -47.70 37.02
CA LEU A 308 81.96 -48.70 36.02
C LEU A 308 82.11 -50.10 36.62
N LEU A 309 82.63 -50.21 37.85
CA LEU A 309 82.79 -51.48 38.54
C LEU A 309 81.42 -52.07 38.92
N ALA A 310 80.52 -51.23 39.45
CA ALA A 310 79.13 -51.59 39.69
C ALA A 310 78.41 -52.05 38.42
N PHE A 311 78.67 -51.40 37.27
CA PHE A 311 78.11 -51.82 35.98
C PHE A 311 78.57 -53.23 35.57
N ARG A 312 79.84 -53.58 35.81
CA ARG A 312 80.38 -54.90 35.48
C ARG A 312 79.83 -56.01 36.37
N GLU A 313 79.57 -55.71 37.64
CA GLU A 313 79.08 -56.70 38.60
C GLU A 313 77.56 -56.88 38.56
N THR A 314 76.82 -55.79 38.40
CA THR A 314 75.35 -55.78 38.52
C THR A 314 74.62 -55.59 37.19
N GLY A 315 75.31 -55.12 36.15
CA GLY A 315 74.73 -54.80 34.84
C GLY A 315 74.05 -53.43 34.76
N VAL A 316 74.03 -52.64 35.84
CA VAL A 316 73.42 -51.30 35.89
C VAL A 316 74.38 -50.30 36.54
N CYS A 317 74.40 -49.06 36.05
CA CYS A 317 75.11 -47.96 36.71
C CYS A 317 74.38 -46.64 36.52
N PHE A 318 74.60 -45.74 37.48
CA PHE A 318 74.17 -44.35 37.41
C PHE A 318 75.42 -43.48 37.47
N PHE A 319 75.48 -42.46 36.62
CA PHE A 319 76.55 -41.49 36.62
C PHE A 319 75.96 -40.12 36.32
N SER A 320 76.63 -39.06 36.78
CA SER A 320 76.25 -37.68 36.51
C SER A 320 77.39 -36.97 35.79
N LEU A 321 77.03 -36.04 34.89
CA LEU A 321 78.00 -35.20 34.19
C LEU A 321 78.02 -33.82 34.87
N PRO A 322 78.99 -33.54 35.75
CA PRO A 322 79.06 -32.24 36.41
C PRO A 322 79.41 -31.13 35.42
N GLU A 323 78.85 -29.93 35.63
CA GLU A 323 79.08 -28.74 34.81
C GLU A 323 80.56 -28.39 34.69
N ALA A 324 81.32 -28.61 35.76
CA ALA A 324 82.76 -28.37 35.83
C ALA A 324 83.54 -29.04 34.69
N LEU A 325 83.11 -30.22 34.22
CA LEU A 325 83.76 -30.89 33.09
C LEU A 325 83.73 -30.05 31.81
N PHE A 326 82.66 -29.29 31.60
CA PHE A 326 82.48 -28.48 30.42
C PHE A 326 83.07 -27.07 30.61
N ASP A 327 82.99 -26.52 31.82
CA ASP A 327 83.54 -25.19 32.14
C ASP A 327 85.08 -25.14 32.12
N LEU A 328 85.75 -26.25 32.43
CA LEU A 328 87.22 -26.33 32.37
C LEU A 328 87.76 -26.17 30.95
N GLU A 329 87.02 -26.60 29.92
CA GLU A 329 87.44 -26.49 28.52
C GLU A 329 86.96 -25.17 27.89
N LEU A 330 85.76 -24.72 28.24
CA LEU A 330 85.09 -23.57 27.64
C LEU A 330 84.45 -22.70 28.73
N PRO A 331 85.24 -21.84 29.40
CA PRO A 331 84.73 -21.00 30.47
C PRO A 331 83.74 -19.96 29.93
N GLY A 332 82.62 -19.76 30.64
CA GLY A 332 81.62 -18.74 30.31
C GLY A 332 80.56 -19.16 29.27
N HIS A 333 80.62 -20.39 28.77
CA HIS A 333 79.55 -20.93 27.92
C HIS A 333 78.28 -21.20 28.74
N TYR A 334 77.16 -20.67 28.28
CA TYR A 334 75.82 -20.91 28.83
C TYR A 334 74.89 -21.47 27.74
N LEU A 335 73.69 -21.88 28.11
CA LEU A 335 72.67 -22.49 27.24
C LEU A 335 73.19 -23.70 26.45
N ARG A 336 73.98 -24.56 27.10
CA ARG A 336 74.51 -25.79 26.50
C ARG A 336 73.41 -26.84 26.43
N ARG A 337 73.12 -27.33 25.22
CA ARG A 337 72.08 -28.33 24.97
C ARG A 337 72.66 -29.57 24.30
N LEU A 338 72.18 -30.73 24.70
CA LEU A 338 72.60 -32.00 24.10
C LEU A 338 71.92 -32.15 22.73
N LYS A 339 72.72 -32.19 21.66
CA LYS A 339 72.23 -32.48 20.31
C LYS A 339 72.12 -33.98 20.06
N SER A 340 73.15 -34.74 20.44
CA SER A 340 73.15 -36.20 20.36
C SER A 340 74.17 -36.79 21.34
N VAL A 341 73.86 -37.99 21.84
CA VAL A 341 74.74 -38.77 22.69
C VAL A 341 74.97 -40.12 22.03
N SER A 342 76.22 -40.51 21.86
CA SER A 342 76.60 -41.82 21.34
C SER A 342 77.42 -42.57 22.38
N LEU A 343 77.08 -43.85 22.56
CA LEU A 343 77.77 -44.75 23.48
C LEU A 343 78.67 -45.68 22.68
N SER A 344 79.94 -45.76 23.07
CA SER A 344 80.89 -46.73 22.54
C SER A 344 81.41 -47.60 23.67
N ILE A 345 81.27 -48.92 23.53
CA ILE A 345 81.69 -49.90 24.54
C ILE A 345 82.86 -50.68 23.97
N PRO A 346 84.11 -50.37 24.36
CA PRO A 346 85.27 -51.14 23.94
C PRO A 346 85.27 -52.49 24.67
N ALA A 347 84.74 -53.53 24.04
CA ALA A 347 84.71 -54.90 24.54
C ALA A 347 85.15 -55.89 23.45
N VAL A 348 85.82 -56.98 23.85
CA VAL A 348 86.17 -58.08 22.94
C VAL A 348 84.94 -58.98 22.82
N THR A 349 84.11 -58.70 21.82
CA THR A 349 82.95 -59.50 21.47
C THR A 349 83.31 -60.50 20.37
N GLY A 350 82.82 -61.73 20.46
CA GLY A 350 83.03 -62.74 19.41
C GLY A 350 82.38 -62.36 18.07
N PRO A 351 82.74 -63.03 16.96
CA PRO A 351 82.10 -62.76 15.67
C PRO A 351 80.58 -62.95 15.77
N TYR A 352 79.82 -62.03 15.16
CA TYR A 352 78.34 -62.01 15.15
C TYR A 352 77.64 -61.85 16.51
N THR A 353 78.31 -61.31 17.53
CA THR A 353 77.69 -61.02 18.83
C THR A 353 77.35 -59.54 19.00
N ASN A 354 76.11 -59.24 19.38
CA ASN A 354 75.63 -57.88 19.66
C ASN A 354 75.76 -57.57 21.15
N ILE A 355 76.08 -56.31 21.49
CA ILE A 355 76.04 -55.80 22.87
C ILE A 355 74.70 -55.10 23.08
N SER A 356 73.85 -55.62 23.96
CA SER A 356 72.58 -55.00 24.34
C SER A 356 72.76 -54.09 25.56
N VAL A 357 72.69 -52.78 25.37
CA VAL A 357 72.70 -51.79 26.45
C VAL A 357 71.64 -50.72 26.19
N THR A 358 71.01 -50.24 27.26
CA THR A 358 70.08 -49.11 27.24
C THR A 358 70.66 -47.95 28.03
N LEU A 359 70.70 -46.76 27.43
CA LEU A 359 71.07 -45.52 28.09
C LEU A 359 69.79 -44.68 28.28
N THR A 360 69.50 -44.28 29.52
CA THR A 360 68.32 -43.48 29.86
C THR A 360 68.74 -42.22 30.58
N MET A 361 68.23 -41.06 30.14
CA MET A 361 68.43 -39.78 30.84
C MET A 361 67.41 -39.66 31.97
N GLN A 362 67.87 -39.52 33.21
CA GLN A 362 66.98 -39.39 34.38
C GLN A 362 66.57 -37.95 34.68
N SER A 363 67.51 -37.01 34.51
CA SER A 363 67.28 -35.59 34.69
C SER A 363 68.25 -34.80 33.80
N SER A 364 67.87 -33.56 33.50
CA SER A 364 68.70 -32.61 32.77
C SER A 364 68.50 -31.22 33.36
N TRP A 365 69.56 -30.42 33.35
CA TRP A 365 69.48 -29.01 33.74
C TRP A 365 70.28 -28.18 32.72
N ILE A 366 69.86 -26.93 32.53
CA ILE A 366 70.49 -26.02 31.58
C ILE A 366 70.79 -24.71 32.31
N ARG A 367 72.06 -24.29 32.26
CA ARG A 367 72.45 -22.96 32.72
C ARG A 367 72.01 -21.92 31.70
N ARG A 368 71.06 -21.07 32.05
CA ARG A 368 70.46 -20.10 31.11
C ARG A 368 71.20 -18.76 31.03
N GLN A 369 71.95 -18.40 32.07
CA GLN A 369 72.70 -17.15 32.13
C GLN A 369 74.19 -17.39 32.41
N ALA A 370 75.04 -16.48 31.93
CA ALA A 370 76.48 -16.57 32.14
C ALA A 370 76.91 -16.33 33.61
N ASN A 371 76.06 -15.74 34.46
CA ASN A 371 76.41 -15.45 35.86
C ASN A 371 76.29 -16.71 36.75
N SER A 372 77.19 -16.84 37.72
CA SER A 372 77.48 -18.06 38.48
C SER A 372 76.53 -18.37 39.66
N GLY A 373 75.27 -17.93 39.60
CA GLY A 373 74.36 -17.96 40.76
C GLY A 373 73.13 -18.86 40.66
N ASP A 374 72.48 -18.92 39.49
CA ASP A 374 71.12 -19.45 39.41
C ASP A 374 71.05 -20.69 38.50
N LEU A 375 71.09 -21.87 39.14
CA LEU A 375 70.76 -23.15 38.52
C LEU A 375 69.28 -23.44 38.80
N GLU A 376 68.42 -23.27 37.80
CA GLU A 376 67.03 -23.74 37.87
C GLU A 376 66.95 -25.16 37.31
N MET A 377 66.34 -26.08 38.08
CA MET A 377 66.07 -27.45 37.64
C MET A 377 64.84 -27.46 36.71
N GLU A 378 64.92 -28.18 35.59
CA GLU A 378 63.77 -28.45 34.69
C GLU A 378 63.08 -29.78 35.02
#